data_AF-A0A1E5TDL2-F1
#
_entry.id   AF-A0A1E5TDL2-F1
#
_cell.length_a   1.000
_cell.length_b   1.000
_cell.length_c   1.000
_cell.angle_alpha   90.00
_cell.angle_beta   90.00
_cell.angle_gamma   90.00
#
_symmetry.space_group_name_H-M   'P 1'
#
loop_
_entity.id
_entity.type
_entity.pdbx_description
1 polymer ?
#
loop_
_entity_poly.entity_id
_entity_poly.type
_entity_poly.pdbx_seq_one_letter_code
_entity_poly.pdbx_strand_id
1 'polypeptide(L)' 'MTVYLISNQEFEGKVRLKAFDVAKKEIGRSFKTIKMAEDEALYFDFEFDNRTPLLQANFFEINIK' A
#
# COMPACT_ATOMS: atom_id res chain seq x y z
N MET A 1 -0.85 3.46 -7.93
CA MET A 1 -2.05 3.15 -7.10
C MET A 1 -2.06 4.13 -5.95
N THR A 2 -3.14 4.87 -5.75
CA THR A 2 -3.23 5.87 -4.67
C THR A 2 -4.02 5.31 -3.51
N VAL A 3 -3.48 5.40 -2.29
CA VAL A 3 -4.14 4.92 -1.06
C VAL A 3 -4.33 6.09 -0.11
N TYR A 4 -5.54 6.24 0.43
CA TYR A 4 -5.84 7.17 1.50
C TYR A 4 -5.59 6.50 2.85
N LEU A 5 -4.71 7.09 3.66
CA LEU A 5 -4.39 6.60 4.99
C LEU A 5 -4.79 7.65 6.03
N ILE A 6 -5.24 7.18 7.18
CA ILE A 6 -5.49 7.97 8.39
C ILE A 6 -4.62 7.36 9.48
N SER A 7 -3.84 8.17 10.18
CA SER A 7 -2.97 7.68 11.25
C SER A 7 -3.60 7.91 12.61
N ASN A 8 -3.71 6.86 13.42
CA ASN A 8 -4.25 6.97 14.79
C ASN A 8 -3.18 7.43 15.81
N GLN A 9 -1.93 7.57 15.38
CA GLN A 9 -0.79 8.02 16.17
C GLN A 9 0.32 8.51 15.23
N GLU A 10 1.32 9.20 15.74
CA GLU A 10 2.49 9.54 14.92
C GLU A 10 3.17 8.26 14.38
N PHE A 11 3.48 8.25 13.09
CA PHE A 11 4.14 7.14 12.42
C PHE A 11 5.16 7.62 11.39
N GLU A 12 6.38 7.11 11.48
CA GLU A 12 7.41 7.28 10.45
C GLU A 12 8.03 5.92 10.15
N GLY A 13 7.87 5.44 8.92
CA GLY A 13 8.35 4.11 8.60
C GLY A 13 8.05 3.64 7.19
N LYS A 14 8.52 2.43 6.89
CA LYS A 14 8.33 1.78 5.59
C LYS A 14 7.07 0.92 5.62
N VAL A 15 6.09 1.29 4.79
CA VAL A 15 4.91 0.48 4.51
C VAL A 15 5.08 -0.29 3.20
N ARG A 16 4.43 -1.46 3.16
CA ARG A 16 4.37 -2.33 1.99
C ARG A 16 2.91 -2.51 1.60
N LEU A 17 2.59 -2.20 0.35
CA LEU A 17 1.29 -2.49 -0.26
C LEU A 17 1.43 -3.71 -1.16
N LYS A 18 0.64 -4.75 -0.90
CA LYS A 18 0.59 -5.98 -1.71
C LYS A 18 -0.71 -6.04 -2.49
N ALA A 19 -0.64 -6.58 -3.71
CA ALA A 19 -1.79 -6.86 -4.55
C ALA A 19 -1.99 -8.38 -4.67
N PHE A 20 -3.23 -8.84 -4.60
CA PHE A 20 -3.58 -10.26 -4.66
C PHE A 20 -4.64 -10.52 -5.72
N ASP A 21 -4.56 -11.67 -6.39
CA ASP A 21 -5.60 -12.11 -7.32
C ASP A 21 -6.79 -12.77 -6.63
N VAL A 22 -7.76 -13.24 -7.42
CA VAL A 22 -8.96 -13.95 -6.93
C VAL A 22 -8.65 -15.26 -6.20
N ALA A 23 -7.50 -15.88 -6.48
CA ALA A 23 -7.02 -17.08 -5.80
C ALA A 23 -6.22 -16.75 -4.53
N LYS A 24 -6.17 -15.48 -4.11
CA LYS A 24 -5.38 -14.95 -2.99
C LYS A 24 -3.87 -15.13 -3.17
N LYS A 25 -3.40 -15.30 -4.41
CA LYS A 25 -1.97 -15.32 -4.72
C LYS A 25 -1.48 -13.88 -4.84
N GLU A 26 -0.34 -13.60 -4.21
CA GLU A 26 0.30 -12.29 -4.36
C GLU A 26 0.82 -12.13 -5.80
N ILE A 27 0.39 -11.07 -6.48
CA ILE A 27 0.75 -10.79 -7.88
C ILE A 27 1.67 -9.57 -8.02
N GLY A 28 1.86 -8.80 -6.94
CA GLY A 28 2.81 -7.69 -6.89
C GLY A 28 2.86 -7.03 -5.53
N ARG A 29 3.92 -6.25 -5.31
CA ARG A 29 4.10 -5.42 -4.12
C ARG A 29 4.82 -4.12 -4.46
N SER A 30 4.52 -3.09 -3.69
CA SER A 30 5.22 -1.80 -3.70
C SER A 30 5.60 -1.42 -2.26
N PHE A 31 6.61 -0.58 -2.12
CA PHE A 31 7.07 -0.07 -0.82
C PHE A 31 7.15 1.44 -0.85
N LYS A 32 6.79 2.07 0.26
CA LYS A 32 6.92 3.51 0.43
C LYS A 32 7.30 3.83 1.87
N THR A 33 8.22 4.77 2.04
CA THR A 33 8.43 5.40 3.35
C THR A 33 7.38 6.50 3.49
N ILE A 34 6.62 6.45 4.58
CA ILE A 34 5.62 7.47 4.90
C ILE A 34 5.95 8.07 6.26
N LYS A 35 5.52 9.32 6.43
CA LYS A 35 5.54 10.04 7.70
C LYS A 35 4.17 10.66 7.87
N MET A 36 3.54 10.44 9.02
CA MET A 36 2.22 10.95 9.35
C MET A 36 2.16 11.34 10.83
N ALA A 37 1.53 12.47 11.13
CA ALA A 37 1.17 12.85 12.50
C ALA A 37 -0.08 12.10 12.99
N GLU A 38 -0.35 12.15 14.29
CA GLU A 38 -1.61 11.68 14.88
C GLU A 38 -2.81 12.42 14.26
N ASP A 39 -3.87 11.68 13.96
CA ASP A 39 -5.10 12.12 13.28
C ASP A 39 -4.91 12.70 11.88
N GLU A 40 -3.69 12.63 11.33
CA GLU A 40 -3.42 13.10 9.97
C GLU A 40 -4.00 12.13 8.95
N ALA A 41 -4.52 12.69 7.85
CA ALA A 41 -5.04 11.92 6.73
C ALA A 41 -4.44 12.39 5.41
N LEU A 42 -3.78 11.48 4.68
CA LEU A 42 -3.02 11.78 3.47
C LEU A 42 -3.21 10.72 2.39
N TYR A 43 -3.02 11.14 1.15
CA TYR A 43 -2.93 10.24 0.00
C TYR A 43 -1.47 9.86 -0.26
N PHE A 44 -1.24 8.57 -0.53
CA PHE A 44 0.06 8.04 -0.89
C PHE A 44 0.00 7.25 -2.20
N ASP A 45 0.82 7.66 -3.15
CA ASP A 45 1.00 6.90 -4.39
C ASP A 45 2.03 5.78 -4.22
N PHE A 46 1.58 4.55 -4.47
CA PHE A 46 2.42 3.36 -4.58
C PHE A 46 2.65 3.03 -6.06
N GLU A 47 3.92 2.92 -6.41
CA GLU A 47 4.38 2.53 -7.74
C GLU A 47 4.71 1.04 -7.75
N PHE A 48 3.98 0.28 -8.58
CA PHE A 48 4.25 -1.13 -8.82
C PHE A 48 5.12 -1.28 -10.06
N ASP A 49 5.86 -2.37 -10.14
CA ASP A 49 6.57 -2.72 -11.38
C ASP A 49 5.56 -2.83 -12.53
N ASN A 50 5.91 -2.32 -13.72
CA ASN A 50 5.05 -2.29 -14.89
C ASN A 50 4.57 -3.68 -15.35
N ARG A 51 5.26 -4.75 -14.95
CA ARG A 51 4.89 -6.14 -15.25
C ARG A 51 3.87 -6.70 -14.25
N THR A 52 3.56 -5.96 -13.18
CA THR A 52 2.55 -6.34 -12.20
C THR A 52 1.18 -6.35 -12.88
N PRO A 53 0.45 -7.49 -12.91
CA PRO A 53 -0.84 -7.57 -13.59
C PRO A 53 -1.96 -6.96 -12.73
N LEU A 54 -1.89 -5.65 -12.46
CA LEU A 54 -2.80 -4.96 -11.54
C LEU A 54 -4.28 -5.07 -11.93
N LEU A 55 -4.60 -5.27 -13.20
CA LEU A 55 -5.98 -5.51 -13.66
C LEU A 55 -6.58 -6.82 -13.13
N GLN A 56 -5.74 -7.77 -12.70
CA GLN A 56 -6.16 -9.03 -12.08
C GLN A 56 -6.22 -8.93 -10.55
N ALA A 57 -5.89 -7.76 -9.97
CA ALA A 57 -5.91 -7.57 -8.53
C ALA A 57 -7.37 -7.57 -8.04
N ASN A 58 -7.67 -8.48 -7.12
CA ASN A 58 -8.95 -8.59 -6.44
C ASN A 58 -8.97 -7.79 -5.13
N PHE A 59 -7.87 -7.80 -4.38
CA PHE A 59 -7.73 -7.00 -3.16
C PHE A 59 -6.27 -6.61 -2.91
N PHE A 60 -6.10 -5.67 -1.99
CA PHE A 60 -4.80 -5.18 -1.55
C PHE A 60 -4.68 -5.29 -0.03
N GLU A 61 -3.47 -5.54 0.44
CA GLU A 61 -3.14 -5.47 1.86
C GLU A 61 -2.00 -4.51 2.07
N ILE A 62 -2.16 -3.61 3.05
CA ILE A 62 -1.09 -2.75 3.52
C ILE A 62 -0.53 -3.31 4.82
N ASN A 63 0.80 -3.40 4.94
CA ASN A 63 1.47 -3.78 6.16
C ASN A 63 2.57 -2.78 6.51
N ILE A 64 2.70 -2.48 7.80
CA ILE A 64 3.86 -1.81 8.36
C ILE A 64 5.00 -2.86 8.44
N LYS A 65 6.22 -2.47 8.09
CA LYS A 65 7.40 -3.32 8.18
C LYS A 65 8.23 -3.01 9.41
#